data_AF-A0A0V1PWL3-F1
#
_entry.id   AF-A0A0V1PWL3-F1
#
_cell.length_a   1.000
_cell.length_b   1.000
_cell.length_c   1.000
_cell.angle_alpha   90.00
_cell.angle_beta   90.00
_cell.angle_gamma   90.00
#
_symmetry.space_group_name_H-M   'P 1'
#
loop_
_entity.id
_entity.type
_entity.pdbx_description
1 polymer ?
#
loop_
_entity_poly.entity_id
_entity_poly.type
_entity_poly.pdbx_seq_one_letter_code
_entity_poly.pdbx_strand_id
1 'polypeptide(L)'
;MLERGLGNFLSWAREKGAFLDPRIDFQYQKQKGFTAIINDFLSGEELIKVPKNIVIGPHLKEHYLPKINIELDTSFSNNEITILLISKLAFDTSLEKNTFKEYFKILPKNLNNPYFWNSSEIDLVVGTDLEIFLKRNFSKL
;
A
#
# COMPACT_ATOMS: atom_id res chain seq x y z
N MET A 1 -8.09 -5.41 -17.61
CA MET A 1 -7.53 -4.06 -17.34
C MET A 1 -6.47 -4.09 -16.23
N LEU A 2 -6.69 -4.82 -15.12
CA LEU A 2 -5.72 -5.04 -14.04
C LEU A 2 -4.43 -5.78 -14.47
N GLU A 3 -4.53 -6.80 -15.33
CA GLU A 3 -3.36 -7.51 -15.88
C GLU A 3 -2.40 -6.58 -16.66
N ARG A 4 -2.95 -5.62 -17.41
CA ARG A 4 -2.14 -4.58 -18.08
C ARG A 4 -1.49 -3.61 -17.08
N GLY A 5 -2.15 -3.35 -15.95
CA GLY A 5 -1.61 -2.51 -14.87
C GLY A 5 -0.42 -3.15 -14.18
N LEU A 6 -0.48 -4.46 -13.95
CA LEU A 6 0.62 -5.21 -13.34
C LEU A 6 1.88 -5.20 -14.21
N GLY A 7 1.75 -5.46 -15.52
CA GLY A 7 2.89 -5.39 -16.44
C GLY A 7 3.60 -4.04 -16.41
N ASN A 8 2.84 -2.94 -16.44
CA ASN A 8 3.39 -1.59 -16.35
C ASN A 8 4.08 -1.33 -15.00
N PHE A 9 3.49 -1.78 -13.90
CA PHE A 9 4.10 -1.68 -12.58
C PHE A 9 5.42 -2.43 -12.49
N LEU A 10 5.49 -3.67 -13.00
CA LEU A 10 6.71 -4.47 -12.98
C LEU A 10 7.81 -3.85 -13.84
N SER A 11 7.48 -3.32 -15.02
CA SER A 11 8.43 -2.58 -15.86
C SER A 11 8.95 -1.33 -15.16
N TRP A 12 8.04 -0.51 -14.60
CA TRP A 12 8.39 0.66 -13.82
C TRP A 12 9.30 0.33 -12.63
N ALA A 13 9.00 -0.73 -11.89
CA ALA A 13 9.80 -1.13 -10.74
C ALA A 13 11.23 -1.50 -11.16
N ARG A 14 11.38 -2.26 -12.27
CA ARG A 14 12.70 -2.62 -12.84
C ARG A 14 13.47 -1.39 -13.31
N GLU A 15 12.82 -0.46 -14.01
CA GLU A 15 13.42 0.82 -14.42
C GLU A 15 13.94 1.64 -13.24
N LYS A 16 13.33 1.49 -12.06
CA LYS A 16 13.75 2.14 -10.82
C LYS A 16 14.79 1.36 -10.02
N GLY A 17 15.25 0.23 -10.52
CA GLY A 17 16.31 -0.60 -9.92
C GLY A 17 15.80 -1.72 -9.02
N ALA A 18 14.50 -2.06 -9.06
CA ALA A 18 14.00 -3.25 -8.40
C ALA A 18 14.52 -4.50 -9.12
N PHE A 19 14.96 -5.48 -8.33
CA PHE A 19 15.26 -6.81 -8.82
C PHE A 19 14.09 -7.74 -8.51
N LEU A 20 13.72 -8.56 -9.49
CA LEU A 20 12.68 -9.57 -9.39
C LEU A 20 13.19 -10.80 -10.12
N ASP A 21 13.29 -11.92 -9.40
CA ASP A 21 13.66 -13.19 -10.00
C ASP A 21 12.67 -13.57 -11.12
N PRO A 22 13.15 -13.95 -12.31
CA PRO A 22 12.28 -14.26 -13.45
C PRO A 22 11.42 -15.51 -13.24
N ARG A 23 11.71 -16.35 -12.24
CA ARG A 23 10.91 -17.52 -11.85
C ARG A 23 9.65 -17.14 -11.08
N ILE A 24 9.53 -15.90 -10.61
CA ILE A 24 8.36 -15.44 -9.89
C ILE A 24 7.23 -15.18 -10.88
N ASP A 25 6.13 -15.91 -10.71
CA ASP A 25 4.89 -15.69 -11.44
C ASP A 25 3.90 -14.87 -10.60
N PHE A 26 3.18 -13.96 -11.25
CA PHE A 26 2.17 -13.12 -10.60
C PHE A 26 0.80 -13.52 -11.13
N GLN A 27 0.03 -14.21 -10.30
CA GLN A 27 -1.29 -14.70 -10.68
C GLN A 27 -2.39 -14.18 -9.76
N TYR A 28 -3.58 -14.02 -10.34
CA TYR A 28 -4.78 -13.67 -9.58
C TYR A 28 -5.42 -14.92 -8.99
N GLN A 29 -5.53 -14.97 -7.67
CA GLN A 29 -6.29 -16.00 -6.96
C GLN A 29 -7.59 -15.41 -6.43
N LYS A 30 -8.74 -16.05 -6.70
CA LYS A 30 -10.06 -15.54 -6.31
C LYS A 30 -10.18 -15.19 -4.83
N GLN A 31 -9.52 -15.95 -3.95
CA GLN A 31 -9.59 -15.76 -2.50
C GLN A 31 -8.53 -14.80 -1.94
N LYS A 32 -7.41 -14.59 -2.64
CA LYS A 32 -6.26 -13.83 -2.13
C LYS A 32 -5.95 -12.56 -2.93
N GLY A 33 -6.57 -12.38 -4.10
CA GLY A 33 -6.20 -11.34 -5.06
C GLY A 33 -4.92 -11.70 -5.83
N PHE A 34 -4.22 -10.70 -6.34
CA PHE A 34 -2.93 -10.89 -7.01
C PHE A 34 -1.86 -11.35 -6.01
N THR A 35 -1.15 -12.41 -6.36
CA THR A 35 -0.13 -13.03 -5.52
C THR A 35 1.11 -13.35 -6.35
N ALA A 36 2.29 -13.11 -5.78
CA ALA A 36 3.57 -13.55 -6.34
C ALA A 36 3.88 -14.98 -5.87
N ILE A 37 4.29 -15.86 -6.78
CA ILE A 37 4.48 -17.29 -6.53
C ILE A 37 5.77 -17.76 -7.15
N ILE A 38 6.50 -18.60 -6.41
CA ILE A 38 7.68 -19.30 -6.87
C ILE A 38 7.63 -20.71 -6.27
N ASN A 39 7.88 -21.73 -7.09
CA ASN A 39 7.86 -23.12 -6.64
C ASN A 39 9.26 -23.65 -6.34
N ASP A 40 10.26 -23.23 -7.12
CA ASP A 40 11.63 -23.75 -7.04
C ASP A 40 12.63 -22.64 -6.66
N PHE A 41 13.02 -22.62 -5.39
CA PHE A 41 14.05 -21.72 -4.85
C PHE A 41 14.87 -22.39 -3.74
N LEU A 42 16.13 -21.99 -3.58
CA LEU A 42 16.93 -22.37 -2.42
C LEU A 42 16.78 -21.32 -1.31
N SER A 43 16.85 -21.78 -0.07
CA SER A 43 16.87 -20.88 1.08
C SER A 43 18.07 -19.94 1.01
N GLY A 44 17.84 -18.64 1.18
CA GLY A 44 18.87 -17.61 1.10
C GLY A 44 19.07 -16.99 -0.29
N GLU A 45 18.39 -17.48 -1.33
CA GLU A 45 18.38 -16.82 -2.63
C GLU A 45 17.70 -15.43 -2.55
N GLU A 46 18.33 -14.41 -3.15
CA GLU A 46 17.71 -13.09 -3.31
C GLU A 46 16.65 -13.20 -4.40
N LEU A 47 15.37 -13.18 -4.02
CA LEU A 47 14.23 -13.33 -4.95
C LEU A 47 13.63 -11.99 -5.37
N ILE A 48 13.59 -11.02 -4.45
CA ILE A 48 13.02 -9.69 -4.64
C ILE A 48 13.92 -8.69 -3.92
N LYS A 49 14.29 -7.62 -4.61
CA LYS A 49 14.98 -6.46 -4.02
C LYS A 49 14.24 -5.19 -4.38
N VAL A 50 13.89 -4.40 -3.37
CA VAL A 50 13.20 -3.12 -3.54
C VAL A 50 14.14 -2.00 -3.13
N PRO A 51 14.57 -1.13 -4.05
CA PRO A 51 15.44 0.00 -3.71
C PRO A 51 14.66 1.05 -2.91
N LYS A 52 15.35 1.71 -1.98
CA LYS A 52 14.73 2.67 -1.04
C LYS A 52 13.98 3.81 -1.73
N ASN A 53 14.43 4.24 -2.91
CA ASN A 53 13.86 5.34 -3.68
C ASN A 53 12.42 5.07 -4.20
N ILE A 54 11.95 3.83 -4.22
CA ILE A 54 10.57 3.47 -4.60
C ILE A 54 9.72 2.98 -3.43
N VAL A 55 10.24 3.10 -2.20
CA VAL A 55 9.46 2.83 -0.99
C VAL A 55 8.76 4.12 -0.57
N ILE A 56 7.44 4.08 -0.38
CA ILE A 56 6.71 5.21 0.17
C ILE A 56 6.90 5.21 1.69
N GLY A 57 7.52 6.25 2.23
CA GLY A 57 7.68 6.39 3.67
C GLY A 57 8.21 7.77 4.09
N PRO A 58 8.42 8.00 5.40
CA PRO A 58 8.72 9.33 5.94
C PRO A 58 9.93 10.03 5.32
N HIS A 59 10.89 9.29 4.77
CA HIS A 59 12.04 9.85 4.07
C HIS A 59 11.67 10.65 2.80
N LEU A 60 10.45 10.51 2.28
CA LEU A 60 9.95 11.26 1.14
C LEU A 60 9.28 12.59 1.53
N LYS A 61 9.15 12.89 2.83
CA LYS A 61 8.40 14.05 3.35
C LYS A 61 8.88 15.38 2.79
N GLU A 62 10.19 15.60 2.74
CA GLU A 62 10.77 16.89 2.33
C GLU A 62 10.48 17.18 0.87
N HIS A 63 10.34 16.13 0.06
CA HIS A 63 10.04 16.25 -1.36
C HIS A 63 8.55 16.48 -1.64
N TYR A 64 7.66 15.73 -1.00
CA TYR A 64 6.22 15.77 -1.32
C TYR A 64 5.36 16.61 -0.37
N LEU A 65 5.86 16.88 0.85
CA LEU A 65 5.19 17.63 1.90
C LEU A 65 6.08 18.77 2.45
N PRO A 66 6.71 19.61 1.61
CA PRO A 66 7.71 20.60 2.05
C PRO A 66 7.14 21.67 3.00
N LYS A 67 5.82 21.83 3.06
CA LYS A 67 5.13 22.80 3.93
C LYS A 67 4.80 22.26 5.32
N ILE A 68 5.03 20.97 5.57
CA ILE A 68 4.74 20.35 6.87
C ILE A 68 6.04 20.29 7.67
N ASN A 69 6.18 21.18 8.65
CA ASN A 69 7.35 21.21 9.53
C ASN A 69 7.13 20.36 10.79
N ILE A 70 7.52 19.09 10.71
CA ILE A 70 7.34 18.09 11.79
C ILE A 70 8.22 18.39 13.02
N GLU A 71 9.33 19.11 12.87
CA GLU A 71 10.18 19.45 14.03
C GLU A 71 9.50 20.43 14.98
N LEU A 72 8.54 21.22 14.48
CA LEU A 72 7.71 22.10 15.29
C LEU A 72 6.37 21.46 15.68
N ASP A 73 5.95 20.44 14.93
CA ASP A 73 4.63 19.83 15.06
C ASP A 73 4.76 18.40 15.60
N THR A 74 4.93 18.30 16.93
CA THR A 74 5.00 17.03 17.69
C THR A 74 3.76 16.14 17.56
N SER A 75 2.75 16.59 16.83
CA SER A 75 1.45 15.95 16.63
C SER A 75 1.46 14.79 15.63
N PHE A 76 2.49 14.67 14.78
CA PHE A 76 2.55 13.63 13.74
C PHE A 76 3.55 12.51 14.05
N SER A 77 3.06 11.27 14.15
CA SER A 77 3.93 10.09 14.12
C SER A 77 4.29 9.72 12.67
N ASN A 78 5.20 8.75 12.51
CA ASN A 78 5.58 8.21 11.21
C ASN A 78 4.38 7.63 10.42
N ASN A 79 3.34 7.15 11.13
CA ASN A 79 2.14 6.62 10.50
C ASN A 79 1.32 7.72 9.85
N GLU A 80 1.05 8.83 10.56
CA GLU A 80 0.29 9.95 10.00
C GLU A 80 1.03 10.58 8.83
N ILE A 81 2.36 10.73 8.92
CA ILE A 81 3.18 11.22 7.80
C ILE A 81 3.05 10.30 6.58
N THR A 82 3.09 8.99 6.78
CA THR A 82 2.94 8.02 5.69
C THR A 82 1.54 8.08 5.07
N ILE A 83 0.49 8.25 5.89
CA ILE A 83 -0.89 8.43 5.40
C ILE A 83 -1.03 9.73 4.58
N LEU A 84 -0.43 10.83 5.04
CA LEU A 84 -0.42 12.10 4.31
C LEU A 84 0.35 11.99 2.99
N LEU A 85 1.49 11.29 2.99
CA LEU A 85 2.25 11.01 1.77
C LEU A 85 1.43 10.18 0.78
N ILE A 86 0.81 9.10 1.24
CA ILE A 86 -0.07 8.26 0.41
C ILE A 86 -1.20 9.12 -0.17
N SER A 87 -1.85 9.96 0.66
CA SER A 87 -2.94 10.83 0.22
C SER A 87 -2.48 11.83 -0.85
N LYS A 88 -1.35 12.49 -0.62
CA LYS A 88 -0.73 13.43 -1.57
C LYS A 88 -0.38 12.73 -2.89
N LEU A 89 0.28 11.58 -2.83
CA LEU A 89 0.71 10.85 -4.02
C LEU A 89 -0.44 10.17 -4.77
N ALA A 90 -1.51 9.76 -4.10
CA ALA A 90 -2.63 9.05 -4.73
C ALA A 90 -3.65 10.01 -5.36
N PHE A 91 -3.91 11.16 -4.72
CA PHE A 91 -5.07 12.00 -5.04
C PHE A 91 -4.74 13.40 -5.56
N ASP A 92 -3.52 13.89 -5.36
CA ASP A 92 -3.17 15.24 -5.82
C ASP A 92 -2.87 15.26 -7.33
N THR A 93 -3.79 15.86 -8.09
CA THR A 93 -3.67 16.01 -9.54
C THR A 93 -2.71 17.12 -9.98
N SER A 94 -2.28 17.99 -9.05
CA SER A 94 -1.32 19.06 -9.33
C SER A 94 0.14 18.59 -9.35
N LEU A 95 0.41 17.33 -8.96
CA LEU A 95 1.75 16.74 -9.01
C LEU A 95 2.17 16.44 -10.46
N GLU A 96 2.90 17.38 -11.08
CA GLU A 96 3.40 17.24 -12.46
C GLU A 96 4.27 15.99 -12.68
N LYS A 97 5.02 15.54 -11.66
CA LYS A 97 5.95 14.40 -11.73
C LYS A 97 5.75 13.39 -10.60
N ASN A 98 4.58 12.76 -10.57
CA ASN A 98 4.34 11.65 -9.64
C ASN A 98 5.02 10.35 -10.11
N THR A 99 6.19 10.05 -9.52
CA THR A 99 6.97 8.83 -9.84
C THR A 99 6.25 7.55 -9.41
N PHE A 100 5.29 7.61 -8.48
CA PHE A 100 4.62 6.44 -7.91
C PHE A 100 3.30 6.08 -8.62
N LYS A 101 3.00 6.73 -9.75
CA LYS A 101 1.72 6.55 -10.44
C LYS A 101 1.40 5.08 -10.77
N GLU A 102 2.39 4.31 -11.23
CA GLU A 102 2.18 2.90 -11.57
C GLU A 102 1.91 2.02 -10.33
N TYR A 103 2.48 2.36 -9.17
CA TYR A 103 2.18 1.69 -7.90
C TYR A 103 0.70 1.85 -7.52
N PHE A 104 0.16 3.07 -7.58
CA PHE A 104 -1.24 3.31 -7.21
C PHE A 104 -2.24 2.69 -8.18
N LYS A 105 -1.87 2.46 -9.45
CA LYS A 105 -2.74 1.80 -10.43
C LYS A 105 -3.01 0.33 -10.13
N ILE A 106 -2.13 -0.34 -9.40
CA ILE A 106 -2.26 -1.77 -9.07
C ILE A 106 -2.87 -2.03 -7.70
N LEU A 107 -3.04 -1.00 -6.87
CA LEU A 107 -3.61 -1.17 -5.54
C LEU A 107 -5.09 -1.62 -5.62
N PRO A 108 -5.53 -2.46 -4.67
CA PRO A 108 -6.92 -2.86 -4.58
C PRO A 108 -7.80 -1.65 -4.30
N LYS A 109 -8.89 -1.52 -5.07
CA LYS A 109 -9.87 -0.45 -4.87
C LYS A 109 -10.88 -0.76 -3.77
N ASN A 110 -11.11 -2.04 -3.52
CA ASN A 110 -12.03 -2.54 -2.52
C ASN A 110 -11.22 -3.22 -1.42
N LEU A 111 -11.37 -2.76 -0.19
CA LEU A 111 -10.74 -3.35 0.99
C LEU A 111 -11.82 -4.00 1.84
N ASN A 112 -11.54 -5.19 2.37
CA ASN A 112 -12.46 -5.90 3.25
C ASN A 112 -12.04 -5.75 4.73
N ASN A 113 -11.76 -4.52 5.15
CA ASN A 113 -11.46 -4.22 6.54
C ASN A 113 -12.71 -3.65 7.24
N PRO A 114 -12.79 -3.72 8.58
CA PRO A 114 -14.01 -3.34 9.30
C PRO A 114 -14.51 -1.91 9.08
N TYR A 115 -13.66 -1.01 8.59
CA TYR A 115 -14.06 0.34 8.20
C TYR A 115 -15.11 0.33 7.07
N PHE A 116 -15.08 -0.69 6.21
CA PHE A 116 -15.95 -0.84 5.04
C PHE A 116 -17.08 -1.86 5.24
N TRP A 117 -17.23 -2.41 6.44
CA TRP A 117 -18.29 -3.37 6.72
C TRP A 117 -19.65 -2.70 6.80
N ASN A 118 -20.67 -3.39 6.29
CA ASN A 118 -22.06 -3.00 6.46
C ASN A 118 -22.59 -3.44 7.83
N SER A 119 -23.77 -2.93 8.22
CA SER A 119 -24.37 -3.23 9.52
C SER A 119 -24.51 -4.73 9.80
N SER A 120 -24.89 -5.52 8.80
CA SER A 120 -25.04 -6.98 8.96
C SER A 120 -23.71 -7.67 9.24
N GLU A 121 -22.61 -7.18 8.67
CA GLU A 121 -21.26 -7.70 8.91
C GLU A 121 -20.76 -7.32 10.31
N ILE A 122 -21.13 -6.13 10.80
CA ILE A 122 -20.83 -5.69 12.18
C ILE A 122 -21.65 -6.51 13.19
N ASP A 123 -22.90 -6.84 12.88
CA ASP A 123 -23.77 -7.63 13.76
C ASP A 123 -23.21 -9.05 13.99
N LEU A 124 -22.48 -9.62 13.02
CA LEU A 124 -21.86 -10.94 13.15
C LEU A 124 -20.79 -11.03 14.24
N VAL A 125 -20.24 -9.90 14.68
CA VAL A 125 -19.17 -9.87 15.68
C VAL A 125 -19.64 -9.41 17.07
N VAL A 126 -20.94 -9.15 17.22
CA VAL A 126 -21.55 -8.79 18.51
C VAL A 126 -21.36 -9.91 19.52
N GLY A 127 -20.97 -9.55 20.74
CA GLY A 127 -20.65 -10.49 21.82
C GLY A 127 -19.22 -11.05 21.76
N THR A 128 -18.38 -10.60 20.83
CA THR A 128 -16.96 -10.99 20.73
C THR A 128 -16.02 -9.85 21.12
N ASP A 129 -14.75 -10.17 21.40
CA ASP A 129 -13.73 -9.14 21.67
C ASP A 129 -13.53 -8.16 20.49
N LEU A 130 -13.84 -8.60 19.27
CA LEU A 130 -13.79 -7.74 18.09
C LEU A 130 -14.82 -6.61 18.18
N GLU A 131 -15.99 -6.82 18.77
CA GLU A 131 -16.99 -5.77 19.01
C GLU A 131 -16.40 -4.63 19.85
N ILE A 132 -15.67 -4.96 20.92
CA ILE A 132 -15.03 -3.97 21.80
C ILE A 132 -13.97 -3.17 21.04
N PHE A 133 -13.16 -3.85 20.22
CA PHE A 133 -12.18 -3.19 19.37
C PHE A 133 -12.83 -2.27 18.35
N LEU A 134 -13.93 -2.69 17.72
CA LEU A 134 -14.67 -1.86 16.77
C LEU A 134 -15.26 -0.63 17.45
N LYS A 135 -15.93 -0.80 18.59
CA LYS A 135 -16.49 0.30 19.38
C LYS A 135 -15.45 1.27 19.92
N ARG A 136 -14.19 0.87 20.08
CA ARG A 136 -13.12 1.78 20.54
C ARG A 136 -12.50 2.57 19.40
N ASN A 137 -12.30 1.95 18.24
CA ASN A 137 -11.48 2.51 17.15
C ASN A 137 -12.30 3.04 15.96
N PHE A 138 -13.56 2.62 15.79
CA PHE A 138 -14.38 2.93 14.61
C PHE A 138 -15.74 3.57 14.93
N SER A 139 -16.08 3.77 16.20
CA SER A 139 -17.36 4.33 16.68
C SER A 139 -17.55 5.84 16.48
N LYS A 140 -16.60 6.52 15.81
CA LYS A 140 -16.62 7.97 15.58
C LYS A 140 -16.98 8.37 14.13
N LEU A 141 -17.55 7.45 13.34
CA LEU A 141 -18.06 7.74 12.00
C LEU A 141 -19.58 7.77 11.99
#